data_AF-A0A659UJP4-F1
#
_entry.id   AF-A0A659UJP4-F1
#
_cell.length_a   1.000
_cell.length_b   1.000
_cell.length_c   1.000
_cell.angle_alpha   90.00
_cell.angle_beta   90.00
_cell.angle_gamma   90.00
#
_symmetry.space_group_name_H-M   'P 1'
#
loop_
_entity.id
_entity.type
_entity.pdbx_description
1 polymer ?
#
loop_
_entity_poly.entity_id
_entity_poly.type
_entity_poly.pdbx_seq_one_letter_code
_entity_poly.pdbx_strand_id
1 'polypeptide(L)'
;TRVGLSRKATVFVGANNSGKTSAITALRYFLVQRERANFTFNDFTLSHWPAINAMGLAWEEAFLAQAAIPDPDWDTVLPSVDIWLDVPENEVHYVQPLLPTLEWAAGRLGVRVRYEPSDAKQ
;
A
#
# COMPACT_ATOMS: atom_id res chain seq x y z
N THR A 1 -8.29 9.24 -4.17
CA THR A 1 -8.65 9.32 -5.62
C THR A 1 -8.74 7.92 -6.19
N ARG A 2 -9.72 7.65 -7.07
CA ARG A 2 -9.88 6.36 -7.76
C ARG A 2 -9.62 6.54 -9.25
N VAL A 3 -8.92 5.61 -9.87
CA VAL A 3 -8.66 5.59 -11.32
C VAL A 3 -9.25 4.32 -11.92
N GLY A 4 -10.09 4.46 -12.94
CA GLY A 4 -10.57 3.33 -13.74
C GLY A 4 -9.60 3.08 -14.89
N LEU A 5 -9.23 1.81 -15.11
CA LEU A 5 -8.39 1.40 -16.23
C LEU A 5 -9.27 0.81 -17.34
N SER A 6 -8.95 1.15 -18.58
CA SER A 6 -9.57 0.53 -19.76
C SER A 6 -8.98 -0.87 -20.00
N ARG A 7 -9.72 -1.71 -20.74
CA ARG A 7 -9.30 -3.08 -21.05
C ARG A 7 -8.04 -3.20 -21.90
N LYS A 8 -7.66 -2.16 -22.65
CA LYS A 8 -6.55 -2.21 -23.62
C LYS A 8 -5.46 -1.18 -23.33
N ALA A 9 -5.85 0.09 -23.24
CA ALA A 9 -4.91 1.19 -23.04
C ALA A 9 -5.59 2.34 -22.30
N THR A 10 -4.94 2.86 -21.27
CA THR A 10 -5.42 4.02 -20.51
C THR A 10 -4.43 5.16 -20.68
N VAL A 11 -4.93 6.32 -21.11
CA VAL A 11 -4.10 7.52 -21.30
C VAL A 11 -4.43 8.54 -20.21
N PHE A 12 -3.43 8.96 -19.46
CA PHE A 12 -3.57 9.99 -18.42
C PHE A 12 -3.37 11.37 -19.06
N VAL A 13 -4.43 12.18 -19.10
CA VAL A 13 -4.42 13.56 -19.61
C VAL A 13 -4.82 14.55 -18.51
N GLY A 14 -4.27 15.77 -18.53
CA GLY A 14 -4.55 16.79 -17.52
C GLY A 14 -3.49 17.88 -17.46
N ALA A 15 -3.75 18.93 -16.66
CA ALA A 15 -2.88 20.09 -16.51
C ALA A 15 -1.44 19.74 -16.04
N ASN A 16 -0.49 20.66 -16.20
CA ASN A 16 0.84 20.44 -15.64
C ASN A 16 0.75 20.31 -14.10
N ASN A 17 1.58 19.44 -13.52
CA ASN A 17 1.54 19.10 -12.10
C ASN A 17 0.20 18.48 -11.58
N SER A 18 -0.64 17.93 -12.48
CA SER A 18 -1.90 17.28 -12.09
C SER A 18 -1.75 15.86 -11.51
N GLY A 19 -0.53 15.39 -11.25
CA GLY A 19 -0.27 14.06 -10.69
C GLY A 19 -0.24 12.90 -11.69
N LYS A 20 -0.19 13.14 -13.02
CA LYS A 20 -0.11 12.06 -14.04
C LYS A 20 1.13 11.19 -13.85
N THR A 21 2.31 11.82 -13.78
CA THR A 21 3.58 11.13 -13.57
C THR A 21 3.57 10.42 -12.22
N SER A 22 3.07 11.07 -11.16
CA SER A 22 2.95 10.48 -9.83
C SER A 22 2.07 9.22 -9.83
N ALA A 23 0.96 9.21 -10.56
CA ALA A 23 0.10 8.04 -10.69
C ALA A 23 0.81 6.86 -11.37
N ILE A 24 1.51 7.11 -12.49
CA ILE A 24 2.31 6.08 -13.18
C ILE A 24 3.46 5.58 -12.29
N THR A 25 4.12 6.49 -11.58
CA THR A 25 5.16 6.15 -10.61
C THR A 25 4.61 5.23 -9.53
N ALA A 26 3.50 5.60 -8.88
CA ALA A 26 2.87 4.76 -7.84
C ALA A 26 2.53 3.35 -8.35
N LEU A 27 1.93 3.24 -9.54
CA LEU A 27 1.65 1.93 -10.16
C LEU A 27 2.92 1.10 -10.35
N ARG A 28 4.03 1.72 -10.80
CA ARG A 28 5.31 1.04 -10.97
C ARG A 28 5.90 0.55 -9.64
N TYR A 29 5.85 1.40 -8.60
CA TYR A 29 6.33 1.06 -7.26
C TYR A 29 5.60 -0.15 -6.68
N PHE A 30 4.26 -0.12 -6.70
CA PHE A 30 3.47 -1.19 -6.09
C PHE A 30 3.38 -2.48 -6.92
N LEU A 31 3.37 -2.40 -8.26
CA LEU A 31 3.02 -3.56 -9.10
C LEU A 31 4.20 -4.22 -9.82
N VAL A 32 5.30 -3.50 -10.06
CA VAL A 32 6.39 -3.99 -10.93
C VAL A 32 7.70 -4.21 -10.17
N GLN A 33 8.00 -3.38 -9.16
CA GLN A 33 9.34 -3.33 -8.55
C GLN A 33 9.47 -4.05 -7.22
N ARG A 34 8.74 -5.16 -7.01
CA ARG A 34 8.72 -5.90 -5.73
C ARG A 34 10.07 -6.47 -5.29
N GLU A 35 11.06 -6.59 -6.18
CA GLU A 35 12.36 -7.22 -5.88
C GLU A 35 13.56 -6.27 -5.83
N ARG A 36 13.44 -4.97 -6.19
CA ARG A 36 14.59 -4.06 -6.29
C ARG A 36 14.38 -2.62 -5.79
N ALA A 37 13.20 -2.24 -5.36
CA ALA A 37 12.95 -0.92 -4.78
C ALA A 37 12.50 -1.09 -3.32
N ASN A 38 13.46 -1.02 -2.40
CA ASN A 38 13.12 -0.81 -0.99
C ASN A 38 12.49 0.58 -0.92
N PHE A 39 11.21 0.65 -0.54
CA PHE A 39 10.63 1.94 -0.15
C PHE A 39 11.57 2.56 0.88
N THR A 40 11.95 3.79 0.61
CA THR A 40 12.75 4.60 1.52
C THR A 40 11.82 5.43 2.37
N PHE A 41 12.35 6.01 3.45
CA PHE A 41 11.60 6.96 4.26
C PHE A 41 11.04 8.15 3.43
N ASN A 42 11.69 8.51 2.32
CA ASN A 42 11.23 9.57 1.41
C ASN A 42 9.99 9.20 0.59
N ASP A 43 9.61 7.93 0.56
CA ASP A 43 8.41 7.46 -0.13
C ASP A 43 7.15 7.56 0.76
N PHE A 44 7.32 7.96 2.02
CA PHE A 44 6.22 8.33 2.92
C PHE A 44 5.73 9.74 2.61
N THR A 45 4.42 9.94 2.70
CA THR A 45 3.84 11.27 2.54
C THR A 45 4.37 12.17 3.66
N LEU A 46 4.93 13.33 3.31
CA LEU A 46 5.55 14.25 4.27
C LEU A 46 4.62 14.65 5.42
N SER A 47 3.31 14.75 5.18
CA SER A 47 2.31 15.05 6.21
C SER A 47 2.16 13.94 7.26
N HIS A 48 2.64 12.72 6.99
CA HIS A 48 2.62 11.60 7.94
C HIS A 48 3.87 11.56 8.83
N TRP A 49 4.95 12.26 8.46
CA TRP A 49 6.21 12.25 9.23
C TRP A 49 6.04 12.69 10.69
N PRO A 50 5.25 13.74 11.01
CA PRO A 50 5.01 14.10 12.41
C PRO A 50 4.38 12.97 13.23
N ALA A 51 3.45 12.21 12.65
CA ALA A 51 2.82 11.07 13.32
C ALA A 51 3.82 9.93 13.53
N ILE A 52 4.66 9.63 12.53
CA ILE A 52 5.74 8.63 12.65
C ILE A 52 6.72 9.04 13.75
N ASN A 53 7.14 10.30 13.79
CA ASN A 53 8.03 10.82 14.82
C ASN A 53 7.40 10.73 16.22
N ALA A 54 6.12 11.04 16.36
CA ALA A 54 5.41 10.93 17.63
C ALA A 54 5.34 9.47 18.13
N MET A 55 5.11 8.51 17.24
CA MET A 55 5.17 7.09 17.57
C MET A 55 6.58 6.68 18.03
N GLY A 56 7.61 7.14 17.34
CA GLY A 56 9.01 6.89 17.72
C GLY A 56 9.36 7.46 19.10
N LEU A 57 8.96 8.70 19.39
CA LEU A 57 9.18 9.33 20.70
C LEU A 57 8.46 8.57 21.83
N ALA A 58 7.19 8.20 21.62
CA ALA A 58 6.44 7.43 22.60
C ALA A 58 7.05 6.04 22.86
N TRP A 59 7.58 5.43 21.80
CA TRP A 59 8.33 4.18 21.89
C TRP A 59 9.63 4.36 22.71
N GLU A 60 10.42 5.40 22.41
CA GLU A 60 11.69 5.70 23.11
C GLU A 60 11.45 5.98 24.60
N GLU A 61 10.44 6.79 24.93
CA GLU A 61 10.07 7.12 26.31
C GLU A 61 9.66 5.87 27.09
N ALA A 62 8.81 5.00 26.50
CA ALA A 62 8.39 3.76 27.13
C ALA A 62 9.56 2.78 27.32
N PHE A 63 10.44 2.68 26.32
CA PHE A 63 11.64 1.84 26.39
C PHE A 63 12.59 2.28 27.51
N LEU A 64 12.88 3.59 27.61
CA LEU A 64 13.72 4.16 28.65
C LEU A 64 13.11 4.01 30.05
N ALA A 65 11.78 4.12 30.15
CA ALA A 65 11.04 3.94 31.40
C ALA A 65 10.83 2.47 31.80
N GLN A 66 11.26 1.51 30.97
CA GLN A 66 10.95 0.07 31.13
C GLN A 66 9.44 -0.20 31.28
N ALA A 67 8.63 0.62 30.61
CA ALA A 67 7.18 0.51 30.59
C ALA A 67 6.71 -0.39 29.43
N ALA A 68 5.41 -0.64 29.37
CA ALA A 68 4.80 -1.28 28.21
C ALA A 68 4.96 -0.39 26.97
N ILE A 69 5.54 -0.93 25.91
CA ILE A 69 5.72 -0.24 24.63
C ILE A 69 4.36 -0.05 23.96
N PRO A 70 4.00 1.18 23.54
CA PRO A 70 2.74 1.41 22.83
C PRO A 70 2.76 0.75 21.45
N ASP A 71 1.62 0.19 21.04
CA ASP A 71 1.47 -0.33 19.69
C ASP A 71 1.45 0.84 18.68
N PRO A 72 2.27 0.81 17.61
CA PRO A 72 2.25 1.83 16.59
C PRO A 72 1.00 1.73 15.69
N ASP A 73 0.43 2.89 15.34
CA ASP A 73 -0.65 3.02 14.36
C ASP A 73 -0.09 3.17 12.94
N TRP A 74 0.39 2.07 12.38
CA TRP A 74 0.91 2.04 11.02
C TRP A 74 -0.17 2.24 9.95
N ASP A 75 -1.42 1.86 10.25
CA ASP A 75 -2.52 1.85 9.28
C ASP A 75 -2.80 3.24 8.67
N THR A 76 -2.50 4.30 9.41
CA THR A 76 -2.76 5.68 9.00
C THR A 76 -1.62 6.32 8.21
N VAL A 77 -0.40 5.77 8.28
CA VAL A 77 0.81 6.41 7.74
C VAL A 77 1.45 5.66 6.58
N LEU A 78 1.25 4.35 6.48
CA LEU A 78 1.92 3.50 5.50
C LEU A 78 1.39 3.73 4.06
N PRO A 79 2.28 3.81 3.06
CA PRO A 79 1.89 3.80 1.67
C PRO A 79 1.08 2.54 1.32
N SER A 80 -0.07 2.74 0.67
CA SER A 80 -0.91 1.64 0.19
C SER A 80 -1.56 1.95 -1.16
N VAL A 81 -1.86 0.89 -1.91
CA VAL A 81 -2.72 0.94 -3.09
C VAL A 81 -3.78 -0.14 -3.00
N ASP A 82 -5.01 0.24 -3.33
CA ASP A 82 -6.12 -0.69 -3.43
C ASP A 82 -6.43 -0.97 -4.90
N ILE A 83 -6.59 -2.24 -5.23
CA ILE A 83 -6.80 -2.75 -6.58
C ILE A 83 -8.12 -3.52 -6.60
N TRP A 84 -8.99 -3.19 -7.55
CA TRP A 84 -10.22 -3.93 -7.79
C TRP A 84 -10.12 -4.65 -9.12
N LEU A 85 -10.26 -5.96 -9.07
CA LEU A 85 -10.26 -6.87 -10.20
C LEU A 85 -11.68 -7.37 -10.43
N ASP A 86 -12.05 -7.55 -11.69
CA ASP A 86 -13.26 -8.26 -12.10
C ASP A 86 -12.81 -9.55 -12.78
N VAL A 87 -12.89 -10.66 -12.05
CA VAL A 87 -12.25 -11.92 -12.41
C VAL A 87 -13.32 -12.92 -12.86
N PRO A 88 -13.32 -13.33 -14.15
CA PRO A 88 -14.23 -14.34 -14.63
C PRO A 88 -13.85 -15.74 -14.11
N GLU A 89 -14.80 -16.68 -14.12
CA GLU A 89 -14.61 -18.05 -13.60
C GLU A 89 -13.40 -18.78 -14.21
N ASN A 90 -13.10 -18.54 -15.49
CA ASN A 90 -11.98 -19.16 -16.18
C ASN A 90 -10.60 -18.56 -15.81
N GLU A 91 -10.56 -17.47 -15.03
CA GLU A 91 -9.33 -16.77 -14.62
C GLU A 91 -9.05 -16.85 -13.11
N VAL A 92 -9.90 -17.54 -12.35
CA VAL A 92 -9.80 -17.70 -10.88
C VAL A 92 -8.43 -18.23 -10.43
N HIS A 93 -7.87 -19.14 -11.22
CA HIS A 93 -6.55 -19.73 -10.95
C HIS A 93 -5.41 -18.71 -10.90
N TYR A 94 -5.53 -17.53 -11.54
CA TYR A 94 -4.53 -16.47 -11.47
C TYR A 94 -4.53 -15.71 -10.14
N VAL A 95 -5.69 -15.65 -9.47
CA VAL A 95 -5.84 -14.89 -8.22
C VAL A 95 -5.89 -15.78 -6.99
N GLN A 96 -5.85 -17.10 -7.14
CA GLN A 96 -5.85 -18.06 -6.04
C GLN A 96 -4.83 -17.74 -4.93
N PRO A 97 -3.58 -17.31 -5.21
CA PRO A 97 -2.63 -16.95 -4.15
C PRO A 97 -3.02 -15.72 -3.32
N LEU A 98 -3.98 -14.92 -3.80
CA LEU A 98 -4.46 -13.71 -3.15
C LEU A 98 -5.71 -13.97 -2.27
N LEU A 99 -6.33 -15.15 -2.41
CA LEU A 99 -7.56 -15.48 -1.71
C LEU A 99 -7.26 -16.01 -0.30
N PRO A 100 -7.82 -15.40 0.76
CA PRO A 100 -7.64 -15.91 2.12
C PRO A 100 -8.43 -17.20 2.37
N THR A 101 -9.50 -17.45 1.60
CA THR A 101 -10.37 -18.62 1.71
C THR A 101 -10.74 -19.16 0.33
N LEU A 102 -11.12 -20.44 0.26
CA LEU A 102 -11.50 -21.13 -0.99
C LEU A 102 -12.99 -20.97 -1.36
N GLU A 103 -13.76 -20.20 -0.59
CA GLU A 103 -15.21 -20.03 -0.80
C GLU A 103 -15.54 -19.07 -1.94
N TRP A 104 -14.58 -18.25 -2.36
CA TRP A 104 -14.77 -17.29 -3.46
C TRP A 104 -14.63 -17.99 -4.81
N ALA A 105 -15.67 -17.89 -5.64
CA ALA A 105 -15.76 -18.59 -6.92
C ALA A 105 -15.38 -17.75 -8.14
N ALA A 106 -15.85 -16.49 -8.23
CA ALA A 106 -15.54 -15.54 -9.31
C ALA A 106 -16.13 -14.16 -9.00
N GLY A 107 -15.82 -13.16 -9.82
CA GLY A 107 -16.41 -11.82 -9.79
C GLY A 107 -15.45 -10.76 -9.23
N ARG A 108 -15.98 -9.83 -8.44
CA ARG A 108 -15.17 -8.72 -7.92
C ARG A 108 -14.25 -9.19 -6.80
N LEU A 109 -12.96 -8.88 -6.94
CA LEU A 109 -11.93 -9.10 -5.94
C LEU A 109 -11.23 -7.78 -5.62
N GLY A 110 -11.21 -7.41 -4.34
CA GLY A 110 -10.46 -6.25 -3.83
C GLY A 110 -9.18 -6.70 -3.15
N VAL A 111 -8.05 -6.09 -3.51
CA VAL A 111 -6.73 -6.40 -2.94
C VAL A 111 -6.06 -5.10 -2.51
N ARG A 112 -5.61 -5.04 -1.26
CA ARG A 112 -4.75 -3.96 -0.76
C ARG A 112 -3.31 -4.42 -0.78
N VAL A 113 -2.45 -3.64 -1.42
CA VAL A 113 -1.00 -3.78 -1.27
C VAL A 113 -0.52 -2.64 -0.39
N ARG A 114 0.11 -2.98 0.73
CA ARG A 114 0.65 -2.03 1.69
C ARG A 114 2.12 -2.34 1.94
N TYR A 115 2.92 -1.29 2.05
CA TYR A 115 4.31 -1.44 2.49
C TYR A 115 4.35 -1.35 4.00
N GLU A 116 4.55 -2.49 4.68
CA GLU A 116 4.57 -2.58 6.13
C GLU A 116 5.91 -3.11 6.66
N PRO A 117 6.30 -2.75 7.90
CA PRO A 117 7.46 -3.33 8.56
C PRO A 117 7.34 -4.86 8.64
N SER A 118 8.46 -5.57 8.49
CA SER A 118 8.50 -7.02 8.69
C SER A 118 8.21 -7.41 10.14
N ASP A 119 8.57 -6.52 11.08
CA ASP A 119 8.16 -6.58 12.47
C ASP A 119 7.52 -5.23 12.82
N ALA A 120 6.24 -5.25 13.15
CA ALA A 120 5.50 -4.04 13.48
C ALA A 120 5.84 -3.51 14.88
N LYS A 121 6.47 -4.32 15.74
CA LYS A 121 6.72 -4.04 17.16
C LYS A 121 8.21 -3.90 17.51
N GLN A 122 9.13 -4.25 16.60
CA GLN A 122 10.59 -4.23 16.84
C GLN A 122 11.38 -3.62 15.68
#